data_AF-A0A1B0EZ25-F1
#
_entry.id   AF-A0A1B0EZ25-F1
#
_cell.length_a   1.000
_cell.length_b   1.000
_cell.length_c   1.000
_cell.angle_alpha   90.00
_cell.angle_beta   90.00
_cell.angle_gamma   90.00
#
_symmetry.space_group_name_H-M   'P 1'
#
loop_
_entity.id
_entity.type
_entity.pdbx_description
1 polymer ?
#
loop_
_entity_poly.entity_id
_entity_poly.type
_entity_poly.pdbx_seq_one_letter_code
_entity_poly.pdbx_strand_id
1 'polypeptide(L)'
;MAMYSLSCSCYSLIIEKLIKRFGAKRVYIGGLLFYCSGMTMMALTKHRIGVIIFSWTAGVMYSTLFTMPYLLIAHYHSQGTFEVNADGNAKLGTEVRGLGTDVAIVSSMVFLAQFILSICMGSIVSWSGTTTAVVSVASFLSFCGALSATQVMYLDL
;
A
#
# COMPACT_ATOMS: atom_id res chain seq x y z
N MET A 1 -13.36 10.43 -9.31
CA MET A 1 -12.13 9.95 -9.97
C MET A 1 -11.07 11.05 -10.11
N ALA A 2 -11.38 12.26 -10.58
CA ALA A 2 -10.39 13.33 -10.75
C ALA A 2 -9.57 13.66 -9.48
N MET A 3 -10.21 13.84 -8.32
CA MET A 3 -9.51 14.13 -7.05
C MET A 3 -8.53 13.03 -6.62
N TYR A 4 -8.91 11.77 -6.81
CA TYR A 4 -8.07 10.61 -6.53
C TYR A 4 -6.82 10.57 -7.43
N SER A 5 -7.02 10.78 -8.73
CA SER A 5 -5.92 10.79 -9.71
C SER A 5 -4.98 11.97 -9.49
N LEU A 6 -5.53 13.13 -9.16
CA LEU A 6 -4.75 14.32 -8.82
C LEU A 6 -3.90 14.08 -7.56
N SER A 7 -4.49 13.57 -6.48
CA SER A 7 -3.74 13.29 -5.25
C SER A 7 -2.67 12.23 -5.46
N CYS A 8 -2.98 11.17 -6.23
CA CYS A 8 -2.01 10.15 -6.60
C CYS A 8 -0.83 10.74 -7.39
N SER A 9 -1.10 11.59 -8.39
CA SER A 9 -0.06 12.20 -9.22
C SER A 9 0.82 13.15 -8.41
N CYS A 10 0.23 14.06 -7.64
CA CYS A 10 0.99 14.99 -6.79
C CYS A 10 1.80 14.25 -5.72
N TYR A 11 1.22 13.23 -5.10
CA TYR A 11 1.89 12.46 -4.05
C TYR A 11 3.04 11.62 -4.62
N SER A 12 2.90 11.03 -5.81
CA SER A 12 3.97 10.28 -6.45
C SER A 12 5.22 11.12 -6.75
N LEU A 13 5.09 12.43 -6.93
CA LEU A 13 6.24 13.34 -7.10
C LEU A 13 6.97 13.64 -5.78
N ILE A 14 6.26 13.52 -4.65
CA ILE A 14 6.76 13.90 -3.32
C ILE A 14 7.19 12.65 -2.53
N ILE A 15 6.64 11.47 -2.83
CA ILE A 15 6.83 10.25 -2.05
C ILE A 15 8.31 9.90 -1.89
N GLU A 16 9.13 10.01 -2.94
CA GLU A 16 10.57 9.74 -2.85
C GLU A 16 11.29 10.72 -1.89
N LYS A 17 10.91 12.00 -1.89
CA LYS A 17 11.44 12.98 -0.93
C LYS A 17 10.97 12.67 0.48
N LEU A 18 9.71 12.22 0.63
CA LEU A 18 9.14 11.84 1.91
C LEU A 18 9.87 10.62 2.48
N ILE A 19 10.15 9.62 1.63
CA ILE A 19 10.91 8.42 1.95
C ILE A 19 12.30 8.80 2.45
N LYS A 20 13.05 9.59 1.67
CA LYS A 20 14.41 10.03 2.06
C LYS A 20 14.45 10.83 3.38
N ARG A 21 13.35 11.50 3.74
CA ARG A 21 13.28 12.36 4.94
C ARG A 21 12.78 11.62 6.19
N PHE A 22 11.78 10.75 6.04
CA PHE A 22 11.08 10.10 7.15
C PHE A 22 11.34 8.60 7.26
N GLY A 23 11.98 8.02 6.23
CA GLY A 23 12.26 6.60 6.08
C GLY A 23 11.12 5.82 5.44
N ALA A 24 11.45 4.78 4.67
CA ALA A 24 10.47 4.00 3.90
C ALA A 24 9.39 3.36 4.79
N LYS A 25 9.80 2.82 5.95
CA LYS A 25 8.89 2.18 6.92
C LYS A 25 7.78 3.11 7.41
N ARG A 26 8.16 4.32 7.83
CA ARG A 26 7.20 5.29 8.38
C ARG A 26 6.25 5.80 7.32
N VAL A 27 6.74 6.04 6.10
CA VAL A 27 5.89 6.51 4.99
C VAL A 27 4.91 5.41 4.55
N TYR A 28 5.35 4.15 4.50
CA TYR A 28 4.47 3.04 4.11
C TYR A 28 3.37 2.77 5.15
N ILE A 29 3.75 2.58 6.42
CA ILE A 29 2.79 2.36 7.52
C ILE A 29 1.91 3.61 7.71
N GLY A 30 2.50 4.80 7.65
CA GLY A 30 1.78 6.07 7.76
C GLY A 30 0.74 6.26 6.66
N GLY A 31 1.07 5.92 5.41
CA GLY A 31 0.12 5.94 4.29
C GLY A 31 -1.04 4.95 4.49
N LEU A 32 -0.75 3.74 4.99
CA LEU A 32 -1.76 2.73 5.32
C LEU A 32 -2.70 3.17 6.45
N LEU A 33 -2.16 3.75 7.52
CA LEU A 33 -2.97 4.28 8.62
C LEU A 33 -3.76 5.52 8.21
N PHE A 34 -3.18 6.39 7.37
CA PHE A 34 -3.85 7.57 6.86
C PHE A 34 -5.09 7.20 6.04
N TYR A 35 -4.98 6.22 5.14
CA TYR A 35 -6.13 5.70 4.41
C TYR A 35 -7.16 5.04 5.34
N CYS A 36 -6.72 4.20 6.29
CA CYS A 36 -7.62 3.60 7.27
C CYS A 36 -8.45 4.67 8.01
N SER A 37 -7.81 5.74 8.47
CA SER A 37 -8.48 6.86 9.15
C SER A 37 -9.46 7.59 8.21
N GLY A 38 -9.07 7.82 6.95
CA GLY A 38 -9.92 8.47 5.95
C GLY A 38 -11.16 7.66 5.60
N MET A 39 -11.00 6.34 5.44
CA MET A 39 -12.11 5.43 5.16
C MET A 39 -13.04 5.30 6.38
N THR A 40 -12.49 5.21 7.59
CA THR A 40 -13.31 5.23 8.83
C THR A 40 -14.13 6.52 8.92
N MET A 41 -13.51 7.67 8.68
CA MET A 41 -14.20 8.97 8.72
C MET A 41 -15.28 9.08 7.64
N MET A 42 -15.02 8.54 6.45
CA MET A 42 -16.00 8.46 5.36
C MET A 42 -17.21 7.59 5.73
N ALA A 43 -17.00 6.48 6.43
CA ALA A 43 -18.08 5.62 6.92
C ALA A 43 -18.96 6.33 7.97
N LEU A 44 -18.37 7.17 8.83
CA LEU A 44 -19.08 7.93 9.87
C LEU A 44 -19.85 9.13 9.31
N THR A 45 -19.25 9.88 8.39
CA THR A 45 -19.76 11.19 7.96
C THR A 45 -21.02 11.08 7.08
N LYS A 46 -21.27 9.93 6.42
CA LYS A 46 -22.45 9.64 5.56
C LYS A 46 -22.93 10.79 4.65
N HIS A 47 -22.02 11.70 4.26
CA HIS A 47 -22.33 12.91 3.51
C HIS A 47 -21.65 12.88 2.13
N ARG A 48 -22.38 13.28 1.07
CA ARG A 48 -21.90 13.20 -0.33
C ARG A 48 -20.59 13.96 -0.57
N ILE A 49 -20.45 15.14 0.04
CA ILE A 49 -19.23 15.95 -0.07
C ILE A 49 -18.06 15.29 0.68
N GLY A 50 -18.34 14.61 1.80
CA GLY A 50 -17.33 13.89 2.57
C GLY A 50 -16.64 12.81 1.73
N VAL A 51 -17.41 12.07 0.93
CA VAL A 51 -16.85 11.06 0.01
C VAL A 51 -15.82 11.64 -0.95
N ILE A 52 -16.08 12.84 -1.51
CA ILE A 52 -15.19 13.49 -2.48
C ILE A 52 -13.88 13.92 -1.81
N ILE A 53 -13.98 14.51 -0.61
CA ILE A 53 -12.81 14.96 0.15
C ILE A 53 -11.98 13.76 0.61
N PHE A 54 -12.62 12.77 1.24
CA PHE A 54 -11.91 11.58 1.75
C PHE A 54 -11.34 10.70 0.64
N SER A 55 -11.85 10.78 -0.59
CA SER A 55 -11.27 10.08 -1.75
C SER A 55 -9.81 10.47 -2.04
N TRP A 56 -9.33 11.61 -1.55
CA TRP A 56 -7.92 11.99 -1.72
C TRP A 56 -6.96 11.03 -0.99
N THR A 57 -7.38 10.45 0.13
CA THR A 57 -6.56 9.51 0.93
C THR A 57 -6.32 8.21 0.17
N ALA A 58 -7.29 7.80 -0.66
CA ALA A 58 -7.16 6.64 -1.53
C ALA A 58 -6.05 6.84 -2.58
N GLY A 59 -5.86 8.06 -3.11
CA GLY A 59 -4.78 8.33 -4.06
C GLY A 59 -3.39 8.29 -3.42
N VAL A 60 -3.27 8.78 -2.18
CA VAL A 60 -2.05 8.67 -1.36
C VAL A 60 -1.70 7.19 -1.12
N MET A 61 -2.69 6.39 -0.73
CA MET A 61 -2.52 4.94 -0.57
C MET A 61 -2.05 4.28 -1.86
N TYR A 62 -2.74 4.53 -2.97
CA TYR A 62 -2.43 3.88 -4.24
C TYR A 62 -1.00 4.18 -4.68
N SER A 63 -0.59 5.45 -4.69
CA SER A 63 0.80 5.80 -5.00
C SER A 63 1.78 5.14 -4.03
N THR A 64 1.46 5.06 -2.73
CA THR A 64 2.33 4.40 -1.75
C THR A 64 2.50 2.90 -2.03
N LEU A 65 1.41 2.18 -2.33
CA LEU A 65 1.42 0.75 -2.65
C LEU A 65 2.15 0.42 -3.96
N PHE A 66 2.09 1.31 -4.95
CA PHE A 66 2.75 1.10 -6.24
C PHE A 66 4.18 1.65 -6.32
N THR A 67 4.65 2.38 -5.31
CA THR A 67 6.05 2.85 -5.26
C THR A 67 6.88 2.04 -4.28
N MET A 68 6.38 1.79 -3.07
CA MET A 68 7.19 1.21 -1.99
C MET A 68 7.71 -0.21 -2.26
N PRO A 69 6.88 -1.19 -2.68
CA PRO A 69 7.36 -2.55 -2.90
C PRO A 69 8.40 -2.62 -4.02
N TYR A 70 8.20 -1.85 -5.09
CA TYR A 70 9.12 -1.80 -6.22
C TYR A 70 10.44 -1.14 -5.84
N LEU A 71 10.39 -0.08 -5.02
CA LEU A 71 11.59 0.56 -4.48
C LEU A 71 12.34 -0.39 -3.54
N LEU A 72 11.64 -1.11 -2.66
CA LEU A 72 12.25 -2.14 -1.80
C LEU A 72 12.94 -3.22 -2.64
N ILE A 73 12.28 -3.75 -3.67
CA ILE A 73 12.86 -4.76 -4.56
C ILE A 73 14.12 -4.24 -5.26
N ALA A 74 14.10 -3.01 -5.77
CA ALA A 74 15.26 -2.40 -6.37
C ALA A 74 16.42 -2.28 -5.37
N HIS A 75 16.15 -1.91 -4.12
CA HIS A 75 17.16 -1.83 -3.07
C HIS A 75 17.69 -3.19 -2.62
N TYR A 76 16.84 -4.22 -2.50
CA TYR A 76 17.26 -5.60 -2.22
C TYR A 76 18.26 -6.12 -3.27
N HIS A 77 17.96 -5.86 -4.55
CA HIS A 77 18.84 -6.23 -5.66
C HIS A 77 20.14 -5.41 -5.69
N SER A 78 20.07 -4.10 -5.48
CA SER A 78 21.26 -3.24 -5.45
C SER A 78 22.23 -3.59 -4.31
N GLN A 79 21.72 -4.05 -3.17
CA GLN A 79 22.52 -4.40 -1.99
C GLN A 79 22.85 -5.90 -1.92
N GLY A 80 22.38 -6.70 -2.89
CA GLY A 80 22.57 -8.15 -2.93
C GLY A 80 22.09 -8.87 -1.68
N THR A 81 21.14 -8.30 -0.92
CA THR A 81 20.78 -8.77 0.43
C THR A 81 19.33 -9.23 0.44
N PHE A 82 19.14 -10.54 0.42
CA PHE A 82 17.82 -11.17 0.30
C PHE A 82 17.40 -11.97 1.54
N GLU A 83 18.32 -12.19 2.47
CA GLU A 83 18.09 -12.91 3.72
C GLU A 83 18.80 -12.22 4.88
N VAL A 84 18.25 -12.36 6.08
CA VAL A 84 18.91 -11.93 7.32
C VAL A 84 19.47 -13.17 8.02
N ASN A 85 20.71 -13.10 8.48
CA ASN A 85 21.30 -14.10 9.38
C ASN A 85 20.50 -14.19 10.69
N ALA A 86 20.67 -15.30 11.43
CA ALA A 86 20.14 -15.46 12.79
C ALA A 86 20.55 -14.32 13.74
N ASP A 87 21.66 -13.63 13.44
CA ASP A 87 22.18 -12.48 14.19
C ASP A 87 21.62 -11.11 13.74
N GLY A 88 20.66 -11.05 12.83
CA GLY A 88 20.06 -9.78 12.36
C GLY A 88 20.86 -9.06 11.25
N ASN A 89 21.98 -9.63 10.80
CA ASN A 89 22.82 -9.04 9.74
C ASN A 89 22.41 -9.54 8.35
N ALA A 90 22.34 -8.64 7.38
CA ALA A 90 21.94 -8.96 6.02
C ALA A 90 23.00 -9.86 5.32
N LYS A 91 22.59 -11.04 4.83
CA LYS A 91 23.44 -11.95 4.05
C LYS A 91 23.54 -11.44 2.62
N LEU A 92 24.77 -11.25 2.14
CA LEU A 92 25.02 -11.05 0.71
C LEU A 92 24.71 -12.37 -0.02
N GLY A 93 23.58 -12.40 -0.73
CA GLY A 93 23.17 -13.50 -1.57
C GLY A 93 24.07 -13.57 -2.80
N THR A 94 24.69 -14.71 -3.01
CA THR A 94 25.58 -14.98 -4.15
C THR A 94 24.81 -15.24 -5.45
N GLU A 95 23.48 -15.34 -5.40
CA GLU A 95 22.63 -15.63 -6.56
C GLU A 95 22.13 -14.38 -7.26
N VAL A 96 22.24 -14.39 -8.59
CA VAL A 96 21.65 -13.40 -9.48
C VAL A 96 20.14 -13.67 -9.57
N ARG A 97 19.38 -13.16 -8.60
CA ARG A 97 17.92 -13.15 -8.69
C ARG A 97 17.51 -12.16 -9.78
N GLY A 98 16.44 -12.44 -10.51
CA GLY A 98 15.97 -11.58 -11.60
C GLY A 98 15.09 -10.43 -11.10
N LEU A 99 15.56 -9.18 -11.18
CA LEU A 99 14.77 -7.99 -10.81
C LEU A 99 13.41 -7.97 -11.54
N GLY A 100 13.42 -8.28 -12.84
CA GLY A 100 12.21 -8.35 -13.65
C GLY A 100 11.23 -9.42 -13.17
N THR A 101 11.72 -10.56 -12.69
CA THR A 101 10.88 -11.64 -12.15
C THR A 101 10.25 -11.22 -10.83
N ASP A 102 11.00 -10.59 -9.92
CA ASP A 102 10.44 -10.11 -8.64
C ASP A 102 9.39 -9.00 -8.84
N VAL A 103 9.66 -8.07 -9.78
CA VAL A 103 8.70 -7.04 -10.20
C VAL A 103 7.44 -7.66 -10.81
N ALA A 104 7.60 -8.68 -11.68
CA ALA A 104 6.47 -9.39 -12.27
C ALA A 104 5.63 -10.13 -11.22
N ILE A 105 6.28 -10.74 -10.23
CA ILE A 105 5.60 -11.40 -9.10
C ILE A 105 4.78 -10.39 -8.31
N VAL A 106 5.35 -9.24 -7.94
CA VAL A 106 4.60 -8.18 -7.23
C VAL A 106 3.42 -7.69 -8.06
N SER A 107 3.61 -7.44 -9.36
CA SER A 107 2.50 -7.04 -10.23
C SER A 107 1.40 -8.11 -10.27
N SER A 108 1.78 -9.39 -10.30
CA SER A 108 0.84 -10.52 -10.34
C SER A 108 0.04 -10.62 -9.03
N MET A 109 0.68 -10.39 -7.88
CA MET A 109 0.00 -10.34 -6.57
C MET A 109 -1.04 -9.21 -6.51
N VAL A 110 -0.72 -8.03 -7.05
CA VAL A 110 -1.66 -6.90 -7.09
C VAL A 110 -2.87 -7.21 -7.96
N PHE A 111 -2.67 -7.78 -9.15
CA PHE A 111 -3.78 -8.18 -10.02
C PHE A 111 -4.64 -9.28 -9.38
N LEU A 112 -4.01 -10.27 -8.74
CA LEU A 112 -4.72 -11.31 -8.02
C LEU A 112 -5.59 -10.74 -6.90
N ALA A 113 -5.05 -9.81 -6.10
CA ALA A 113 -5.80 -9.14 -5.05
C ALA A 113 -6.99 -8.34 -5.59
N GLN A 114 -6.83 -7.65 -6.73
CA GLN A 114 -7.92 -6.93 -7.40
C GLN A 114 -9.01 -7.88 -7.90
N PHE A 115 -8.64 -9.05 -8.43
CA PHE A 115 -9.59 -10.06 -8.88
C PHE A 115 -10.42 -10.62 -7.72
N ILE A 116 -9.76 -11.00 -6.62
CA ILE A 116 -10.44 -11.46 -5.40
C ILE A 116 -11.38 -10.38 -4.87
N LEU A 117 -10.92 -9.13 -4.78
CA LEU A 117 -11.74 -8.01 -4.32
C LEU A 117 -12.98 -7.81 -5.21
N SER A 118 -12.82 -7.89 -6.54
CA SER A 118 -13.90 -7.73 -7.50
C SER A 118 -14.99 -8.81 -7.33
N ILE A 119 -14.59 -10.06 -7.12
CA ILE A 119 -15.53 -11.18 -6.89
C ILE A 119 -16.27 -11.01 -5.56
N CYS A 120 -15.56 -10.68 -4.49
CA CYS A 120 -16.16 -10.61 -3.15
C CYS A 120 -17.01 -9.36 -2.93
N MET A 121 -16.64 -8.23 -3.53
CA MET A 121 -17.27 -6.94 -3.19
C MET A 121 -18.75 -6.89 -3.60
N GLY A 122 -19.13 -7.51 -4.72
CA GLY A 122 -20.53 -7.61 -5.14
C GLY A 122 -21.39 -8.32 -4.09
N SER A 123 -20.92 -9.45 -3.57
CA SER A 123 -21.60 -10.21 -2.51
C SER A 123 -21.65 -9.46 -1.17
N ILE A 124 -20.59 -8.73 -0.82
CA ILE A 124 -20.56 -7.93 0.42
C ILE A 124 -21.61 -6.82 0.37
N VAL A 125 -21.72 -6.13 -0.77
CA VAL A 125 -22.68 -5.03 -0.93
C VAL A 125 -24.12 -5.57 -0.98
N SER A 126 -24.37 -6.69 -1.65
CA SER A 126 -25.71 -7.29 -1.73
C SER A 126 -26.20 -7.78 -0.37
N TRP A 127 -25.31 -8.32 0.47
CA TRP A 127 -25.65 -8.76 1.81
C TRP A 127 -25.87 -7.60 2.78
N SER A 128 -25.01 -6.58 2.75
CA SER A 128 -25.13 -5.43 3.68
C SER A 128 -26.17 -4.40 3.26
N GLY A 129 -26.60 -4.39 2.00
CA GLY A 129 -27.57 -3.43 1.45
C GLY A 129 -27.05 -1.98 1.37
N THR A 130 -25.77 -1.74 1.62
CA THR A 130 -25.18 -0.38 1.67
C THR A 130 -23.79 -0.34 1.03
N THR A 131 -23.44 0.81 0.46
CA THR A 131 -22.08 1.07 -0.06
C THR A 131 -21.07 1.39 1.06
N THR A 132 -21.53 1.66 2.28
CA THR A 132 -20.65 1.85 3.44
C THR A 132 -19.90 0.57 3.83
N ALA A 133 -20.45 -0.60 3.50
CA ALA A 133 -19.77 -1.88 3.73
C ALA A 133 -18.41 -1.96 3.03
N VAL A 134 -18.31 -1.44 1.80
CA VAL A 134 -17.08 -1.34 1.01
C VAL A 134 -15.99 -0.60 1.78
N VAL A 135 -16.38 0.53 2.37
CA VAL A 135 -15.49 1.46 3.07
C VAL A 135 -15.01 0.85 4.38
N SER A 136 -15.90 0.18 5.12
CA SER A 136 -15.57 -0.52 6.36
C SER A 136 -14.59 -1.67 6.12
N VAL A 137 -14.83 -2.50 5.09
CA VAL A 137 -13.93 -3.59 4.71
C VAL A 137 -12.57 -3.04 4.29
N ALA A 138 -12.55 -1.97 3.48
CA ALA A 138 -11.31 -1.32 3.07
C ALA A 138 -10.50 -0.78 4.26
N SER A 139 -11.17 -0.18 5.25
CA SER A 139 -10.53 0.30 6.47
C SER A 139 -9.91 -0.84 7.27
N PHE A 140 -10.66 -1.94 7.44
CA PHE A 140 -10.17 -3.13 8.16
C PHE A 140 -8.98 -3.77 7.45
N LEU A 141 -9.07 -4.00 6.13
CA LEU A 141 -7.96 -4.55 5.34
C LEU A 141 -6.74 -3.64 5.37
N SER A 142 -6.92 -2.31 5.32
CA SER A 142 -5.81 -1.37 5.42
C SER A 142 -5.15 -1.37 6.79
N PHE A 143 -5.92 -1.53 7.86
CA PHE A 143 -5.37 -1.67 9.20
C PHE A 143 -4.54 -2.95 9.33
N CYS A 144 -5.07 -4.09 8.85
CA CYS A 144 -4.32 -5.33 8.76
C CYS A 144 -3.05 -5.17 7.90
N GLY A 145 -3.16 -4.47 6.77
CA GLY A 145 -2.03 -4.13 5.91
C GLY A 145 -0.96 -3.30 6.62
N ALA A 146 -1.35 -2.35 7.48
CA ALA A 146 -0.43 -1.57 8.30
C ALA A 146 0.32 -2.43 9.34
N LEU A 147 -0.37 -3.41 9.94
CA LEU A 147 0.26 -4.37 10.86
C LEU A 147 1.25 -5.27 10.11
N SER A 148 0.85 -5.84 8.97
CA SER A 148 1.71 -6.67 8.13
C SER A 148 2.91 -5.89 7.60
N ALA A 149 2.73 -4.62 7.24
CA ALA A 149 3.80 -3.71 6.83
C ALA A 149 4.89 -3.56 7.90
N THR A 150 4.57 -3.74 9.18
CA THR A 150 5.56 -3.65 10.27
C THR A 150 6.57 -4.80 10.24
N GLN A 151 6.18 -5.95 9.67
CA GLN A 151 7.02 -7.15 9.54
C GLN A 151 7.91 -7.13 8.29
N VAL A 152 7.73 -6.15 7.40
CA VAL A 152 8.54 -6.01 6.20
C VAL A 152 9.94 -5.52 6.61
N MET A 153 10.97 -6.11 6.00
CA MET A 153 12.34 -5.62 6.15
C MET A 153 12.46 -4.29 5.38
N TYR A 154 13.00 -3.28 6.03
CA TYR A 154 13.34 -2.02 5.37
C TYR A 154 14.85 -1.89 5.50
N LEU A 155 15.58 -2.25 4.45
CA LEU A 155 17.01 -1.93 4.35
C LEU A 155 17.14 -0.41 4.43
N ASP A 156 18.01 0.12 5.31
CA ASP A 156 18.14 1.55 5.66
C ASP A 156 17.85 2.50 4.47
N LEU A 157 16.62 3.04 4.47
CA LEU A 157 16.03 3.88 3.44
C LEU A 157 15.36 5.08 4.08
#